data_AF-A0A9R1FTA2-F1
#
_entry.id   AF-A0A9R1FTA2-F1
#
_cell.length_a   1.000
_cell.length_b   1.000
_cell.length_c   1.000
_cell.angle_alpha   90.00
_cell.angle_beta   90.00
_cell.angle_gamma   90.00
#
_symmetry.space_group_name_H-M   'P 1'
#
loop_
_entity.id
_entity.type
_entity.pdbx_description
1 polymer ?
#
loop_
_entity_poly.entity_id
_entity_poly.type
_entity_poly.pdbx_seq_one_letter_code
_entity_poly.pdbx_strand_id
1 'polypeptide(L)'
;MQKLMFLSSEPKSITPACMLPDVTFVVEQTEIQAHRLILAMRSPVFAAELLGDMREGTTRRVMVDDMSASTFRAMLRFIYTDELPIKGKTTNERGCKQKRAARRRVDMALDLLVAADRYDLEKLGLMCEKILSESIDTASVIPTLMGVHGRHSCRQLETSCIEYLASDANVYANVKATEEYKELKESCCSFLAGVTDKVATCKLVDSHADTSLCRPEKRTMSTYNTSEVAHSIHELRIPNFKSLHTSHGVKQRFSSDTFQIGGHDWKLEVSVKEGRISVFTELLTDPGTASVRVSLCFMMDDPGGNSPLIMWQAEETFNSEGDSCGFSCSISQEDDVSVYADDGSLTIRCDFVLTNKLCTVTSATSAGVEDMTLAPPPNIVSHLEQLLVSEKGSDVTFLVENREIHAHSLVIATRSPALYTMVLATNQEEEHIVPVWGMRVEVFKAVLRFIYADELPPLEEIALATGHGVTTIAQDMLVAASRFHLDRMKDKCETLVGECVSERNVVTMLGLACRHNCKKLEDYCMKFN
;
A
#
# COMPACT_ATOMS: atom_id res chain seq x y z
N MET A 1 -15.92 4.80 -4.45
CA MET A 1 -15.25 4.73 -5.77
C MET A 1 -15.97 3.86 -6.79
N GLN A 2 -16.51 2.67 -6.43
CA GLN A 2 -17.30 1.84 -7.36
C GLN A 2 -18.40 2.62 -8.13
N LYS A 3 -19.08 3.58 -7.47
CA LYS A 3 -20.09 4.44 -8.13
C LYS A 3 -19.54 5.24 -9.32
N LEU A 4 -18.28 5.70 -9.25
CA LEU A 4 -17.62 6.42 -10.36
C LEU A 4 -17.31 5.51 -11.54
N MET A 5 -17.02 4.23 -11.28
CA MET A 5 -16.80 3.24 -12.34
C MET A 5 -18.06 3.01 -13.19
N PHE A 6 -19.26 3.10 -12.60
CA PHE A 6 -20.51 2.99 -13.36
C PHE A 6 -20.83 4.29 -14.13
N LEU A 7 -20.39 5.44 -13.63
CA LEU A 7 -20.60 6.74 -14.29
C LEU A 7 -19.72 6.92 -15.53
N SER A 8 -18.56 6.24 -15.61
CA SER A 8 -17.76 6.21 -16.83
C SER A 8 -18.35 5.35 -17.96
N SER A 9 -19.34 4.50 -17.66
CA SER A 9 -20.09 3.74 -18.67
C SER A 9 -21.32 4.48 -19.21
N GLU A 10 -22.12 5.13 -18.37
CA GLU A 10 -23.29 5.94 -18.79
C GLU A 10 -23.64 7.01 -17.72
N PRO A 11 -23.48 8.32 -18.00
CA PRO A 11 -23.89 9.37 -17.07
C PRO A 11 -25.43 9.51 -17.04
N LYS A 12 -26.02 9.44 -15.84
CA LYS A 12 -27.45 9.75 -15.63
C LYS A 12 -27.67 11.27 -15.74
N SER A 13 -28.87 11.72 -16.11
CA SER A 13 -29.18 13.14 -16.38
C SER A 13 -29.04 14.12 -15.19
N ILE A 14 -28.59 13.67 -14.01
CA ILE A 14 -28.45 14.46 -12.76
C ILE A 14 -27.08 14.22 -12.10
N THR A 15 -26.05 13.83 -12.85
CA THR A 15 -24.69 13.67 -12.29
C THR A 15 -24.00 15.03 -12.12
N PRO A 16 -23.44 15.33 -10.94
CA PRO A 16 -22.62 16.53 -10.76
C PRO A 16 -21.48 16.64 -11.78
N ALA A 17 -21.15 17.87 -12.20
CA ALA A 17 -20.11 18.10 -13.19
C ALA A 17 -18.73 17.56 -12.76
N CYS A 18 -18.39 17.66 -11.47
CA CYS A 18 -17.13 17.10 -10.94
C CYS A 18 -17.09 15.57 -10.95
N MET A 19 -18.23 14.88 -11.07
CA MET A 19 -18.32 13.42 -11.19
C MET A 19 -18.30 12.93 -12.63
N LEU A 20 -18.22 13.85 -13.60
CA LEU A 20 -18.09 13.46 -14.99
C LEU A 20 -16.64 13.10 -15.29
N PRO A 21 -16.40 12.10 -16.16
CA PRO A 21 -15.07 11.82 -16.66
C PRO A 21 -14.44 13.04 -17.33
N ASP A 22 -13.19 13.33 -16.98
CA ASP A 22 -12.41 14.47 -17.45
C ASP A 22 -11.25 14.06 -18.40
N VAL A 23 -11.08 12.76 -18.63
CA VAL A 23 -10.13 12.20 -19.61
C VAL A 23 -10.77 11.04 -20.39
N THR A 24 -10.40 10.93 -21.66
CA THR A 24 -10.81 9.87 -22.60
C THR A 24 -9.57 9.17 -23.15
N PHE A 25 -9.51 7.86 -23.06
CA PHE A 25 -8.48 7.03 -23.67
C PHE A 25 -9.01 6.42 -24.96
N VAL A 26 -8.20 6.42 -26.01
CA VAL A 26 -8.50 5.75 -27.28
C VAL A 26 -7.62 4.49 -27.35
N VAL A 27 -8.25 3.33 -27.23
CA VAL A 27 -7.59 2.02 -27.20
C VAL A 27 -8.23 1.13 -28.27
N GLU A 28 -7.47 0.66 -29.25
CA GLU A 28 -7.99 -0.11 -30.39
C GLU A 28 -9.24 0.53 -31.03
N GLN A 29 -9.19 1.84 -31.30
CA GLN A 29 -10.32 2.64 -31.85
C GLN A 29 -11.54 2.76 -30.94
N THR A 30 -11.44 2.30 -29.69
CA THR A 30 -12.51 2.37 -28.70
C THR A 30 -12.23 3.50 -27.72
N GLU A 31 -13.23 4.37 -27.50
CA GLU A 31 -13.14 5.44 -26.52
C GLU A 31 -13.54 4.94 -25.13
N ILE A 32 -12.70 5.21 -24.13
CA ILE A 32 -12.87 4.79 -22.74
C ILE A 32 -12.67 6.00 -21.83
N GLN A 33 -13.71 6.38 -21.11
CA GLN A 33 -13.69 7.56 -20.25
C GLN A 33 -13.25 7.22 -18.81
N ALA A 34 -12.53 8.13 -18.15
CA ALA A 34 -12.06 7.99 -16.78
C ALA A 34 -11.86 9.34 -16.07
N HIS A 35 -11.42 9.30 -14.82
CA HIS A 35 -11.19 10.46 -13.96
C HIS A 35 -9.69 10.60 -13.68
N ARG A 36 -9.07 11.72 -14.08
CA ARG A 36 -7.62 11.99 -13.93
C ARG A 36 -7.18 11.85 -12.48
N LEU A 37 -7.94 12.43 -11.55
CA LEU A 37 -7.64 12.39 -10.13
C LEU A 37 -7.52 10.95 -9.60
N ILE A 38 -8.40 10.05 -10.05
CA ILE A 38 -8.40 8.66 -9.58
C ILE A 38 -7.24 7.87 -10.19
N LEU A 39 -6.93 8.13 -11.46
CA LEU A 39 -5.81 7.48 -12.14
C LEU A 39 -4.47 7.91 -11.52
N ALA A 40 -4.27 9.21 -11.34
CA ALA A 40 -3.05 9.77 -10.76
C ALA A 40 -2.81 9.31 -9.31
N MET A 41 -3.88 9.22 -8.51
CA MET A 41 -3.78 8.71 -7.13
C MET A 41 -3.40 7.21 -7.07
N ARG A 42 -3.65 6.44 -8.13
CA ARG A 42 -3.45 4.99 -8.14
C ARG A 42 -2.20 4.54 -8.91
N SER A 43 -1.64 5.39 -9.76
CA SER A 43 -0.50 5.09 -10.61
C SER A 43 0.42 6.31 -10.70
N PRO A 44 1.69 6.20 -10.25
CA PRO A 44 2.68 7.26 -10.43
C PRO A 44 2.89 7.65 -11.89
N VAL A 45 2.77 6.69 -12.81
CA VAL A 45 2.86 6.93 -14.25
C VAL A 45 1.70 7.82 -14.73
N PHE A 46 0.47 7.52 -14.34
CA PHE A 46 -0.66 8.41 -14.64
C PHE A 46 -0.57 9.75 -13.90
N ALA A 47 0.02 9.80 -12.71
CA ALA A 47 0.24 11.08 -12.03
C ALA A 47 1.19 11.97 -12.84
N ALA A 48 2.30 11.41 -13.33
CA ALA A 48 3.24 12.14 -14.18
C ALA A 48 2.61 12.55 -15.52
N GLU A 49 1.89 11.64 -16.17
CA GLU A 49 1.30 11.84 -17.50
C GLU A 49 0.10 12.80 -17.46
N LEU A 50 -0.75 12.71 -16.44
CA LEU A 50 -2.01 13.44 -16.37
C LEU A 50 -1.97 14.66 -15.45
N LEU A 51 -1.02 14.78 -14.51
CA LEU A 51 -0.93 15.93 -13.60
C LEU A 51 0.41 16.68 -13.68
N GLY A 52 1.37 16.24 -14.51
CA GLY A 52 2.65 16.92 -14.69
C GLY A 52 2.57 18.22 -15.51
N ASP A 53 3.56 19.11 -15.35
CA ASP A 53 3.69 20.42 -16.03
C ASP A 53 3.96 20.32 -17.55
N MET A 54 4.10 19.12 -18.10
CA MET A 54 4.34 18.93 -19.53
C MET A 54 3.05 19.11 -20.34
N ARG A 55 3.20 19.74 -21.51
CA ARG A 55 2.16 20.27 -22.43
C ARG A 55 0.95 19.36 -22.76
N GLU A 56 0.98 18.08 -22.40
CA GLU A 56 -0.12 17.14 -22.57
C GLU A 56 -1.24 17.29 -21.52
N GLY A 57 -1.01 18.04 -20.44
CA GLY A 57 -1.98 18.32 -19.37
C GLY A 57 -3.29 19.02 -19.79
N THR A 58 -3.43 19.41 -21.06
CA THR A 58 -4.66 19.97 -21.66
C THR A 58 -5.40 19.01 -22.60
N THR A 59 -4.82 17.85 -22.93
CA THR A 59 -5.41 16.92 -23.89
C THR A 59 -6.42 16.02 -23.18
N ARG A 60 -7.72 16.22 -23.46
CA ARG A 60 -8.79 15.33 -22.98
C ARG A 60 -8.72 13.92 -23.58
N ARG A 61 -7.83 13.66 -24.54
CA ARG A 61 -7.74 12.41 -25.30
C ARG A 61 -6.31 11.86 -25.28
N VAL A 62 -6.14 10.62 -24.79
CA VAL A 62 -4.86 9.92 -24.67
C VAL A 62 -4.89 8.65 -25.53
N MET A 63 -3.86 8.40 -26.33
CA MET A 63 -3.76 7.21 -27.19
C MET A 63 -3.05 6.07 -26.44
N VAL A 64 -3.60 4.87 -26.51
CA VAL A 64 -2.97 3.66 -25.95
C VAL A 64 -2.92 2.60 -27.04
N ASP A 65 -1.71 2.32 -27.55
CA ASP A 65 -1.51 1.50 -28.76
C ASP A 65 -0.99 0.09 -28.47
N ASP A 66 -0.49 -0.16 -27.26
CA ASP A 66 0.26 -1.35 -26.83
C ASP A 66 -0.55 -2.27 -25.89
N MET A 67 -1.87 -2.09 -25.82
CA MET A 67 -2.74 -3.05 -25.15
C MET A 67 -4.14 -3.10 -25.73
N SER A 68 -4.83 -4.23 -25.50
CA SER A 68 -6.21 -4.39 -25.93
C SER A 68 -7.18 -3.53 -25.11
N ALA A 69 -8.29 -3.14 -25.73
CA ALA A 69 -9.35 -2.42 -25.05
C ALA A 69 -10.00 -3.24 -23.92
N SER A 70 -9.90 -4.58 -23.96
CA SER A 70 -10.32 -5.46 -22.85
C SER A 70 -9.36 -5.38 -21.66
N THR A 71 -8.05 -5.42 -21.92
CA THR A 71 -7.01 -5.33 -20.89
C THR A 71 -7.06 -3.97 -20.20
N PHE A 72 -7.18 -2.88 -20.97
CA PHE A 72 -7.27 -1.54 -20.40
C PHE A 72 -8.51 -1.37 -19.52
N ARG A 73 -9.69 -1.87 -19.93
CA ARG A 73 -10.90 -1.84 -19.08
C ARG A 73 -10.74 -2.66 -17.81
N ALA A 74 -10.10 -3.81 -17.91
CA ALA A 74 -9.81 -4.66 -16.76
C ALA A 74 -8.87 -3.93 -15.77
N MET A 75 -7.82 -3.29 -16.27
CA MET A 75 -6.92 -2.46 -15.46
C MET A 75 -7.66 -1.28 -14.81
N LEU A 76 -8.50 -0.54 -15.56
CA LEU A 76 -9.32 0.53 -14.99
C LEU A 76 -10.23 0.00 -13.90
N ARG A 77 -10.91 -1.13 -14.12
CA ARG A 77 -11.74 -1.75 -13.08
C ARG A 77 -10.95 -1.97 -11.80
N PHE A 78 -9.73 -2.50 -11.90
CA PHE A 78 -8.85 -2.64 -10.75
C PHE A 78 -8.54 -1.28 -10.10
N ILE A 79 -8.19 -0.25 -10.87
CA ILE A 79 -7.90 1.10 -10.35
C ILE A 79 -9.06 1.66 -9.50
N TYR A 80 -10.33 1.47 -9.93
CA TYR A 80 -11.51 1.98 -9.22
C TYR A 80 -11.98 1.13 -8.04
N THR A 81 -11.66 -0.16 -8.02
CA THR A 81 -12.28 -1.13 -7.10
C THR A 81 -11.28 -1.86 -6.21
N ASP A 82 -10.01 -1.85 -6.60
CA ASP A 82 -8.94 -2.65 -6.02
C ASP A 82 -9.20 -4.17 -6.07
N GLU A 83 -10.16 -4.58 -6.91
CA GLU A 83 -10.53 -5.96 -7.15
C GLU A 83 -9.98 -6.42 -8.49
N LEU A 84 -9.43 -7.64 -8.51
CA LEU A 84 -8.99 -8.24 -9.76
C LEU A 84 -10.21 -8.53 -10.67
N PRO A 85 -10.23 -8.03 -11.91
CA PRO A 85 -11.36 -8.18 -12.82
C PRO A 85 -11.51 -9.59 -13.40
N ILE A 86 -10.66 -10.53 -12.97
CA ILE A 86 -10.63 -11.92 -13.42
C ILE A 86 -11.57 -12.74 -12.54
N LYS A 87 -12.68 -13.22 -13.12
CA LYS A 87 -13.60 -14.10 -12.39
C LYS A 87 -12.91 -15.42 -12.00
N GLY A 88 -13.09 -15.84 -10.75
CA GLY A 88 -12.57 -17.11 -10.24
C GLY A 88 -13.15 -18.34 -10.96
N LYS A 89 -12.57 -19.52 -10.70
CA LYS A 89 -12.99 -20.82 -11.27
C LYS A 89 -14.50 -21.00 -11.01
N THR A 90 -15.35 -20.85 -12.02
CA THR A 90 -16.78 -21.20 -11.90
C THR A 90 -16.85 -22.73 -11.81
N THR A 91 -17.21 -23.24 -10.64
CA THR A 91 -17.25 -24.67 -10.31
C THR A 91 -18.29 -25.47 -11.11
N ASN A 92 -19.05 -24.83 -12.01
CA ASN A 92 -20.22 -25.41 -12.68
C ASN A 92 -20.04 -25.67 -14.19
N GLU A 93 -18.87 -25.46 -14.79
CA GLU A 93 -18.66 -25.71 -16.22
C GLU A 93 -17.94 -27.06 -16.48
N ARG A 94 -18.59 -27.98 -17.21
CA ARG A 94 -18.02 -29.30 -17.56
C ARG A 94 -17.23 -29.27 -18.87
N GLY A 95 -16.09 -29.96 -18.91
CA GLY A 95 -15.40 -30.36 -20.14
C GLY A 95 -14.54 -29.28 -20.83
N CYS A 96 -14.54 -29.25 -22.17
CA CYS A 96 -13.67 -28.39 -22.99
C CYS A 96 -13.87 -26.88 -22.79
N LYS A 97 -15.02 -26.46 -22.26
CA LYS A 97 -15.31 -25.05 -21.92
C LYS A 97 -14.48 -24.57 -20.74
N GLN A 98 -14.25 -25.43 -19.74
CA GLN A 98 -13.45 -25.12 -18.56
C GLN A 98 -11.97 -24.90 -18.91
N LYS A 99 -11.39 -25.73 -19.79
CA LYS A 99 -10.01 -25.54 -20.30
C LYS A 99 -9.85 -24.23 -21.09
N ARG A 100 -10.86 -23.86 -21.89
CA ARG A 100 -10.86 -22.57 -22.62
C ARG A 100 -11.00 -21.38 -21.69
N ALA A 101 -11.83 -21.48 -20.65
CA ALA A 101 -11.98 -20.42 -19.64
C ALA A 101 -10.69 -20.25 -18.81
N ALA A 102 -10.04 -21.35 -18.42
CA ALA A 102 -8.76 -21.34 -17.74
C ALA A 102 -7.67 -20.69 -18.61
N ARG A 103 -7.59 -21.04 -19.90
CA ARG A 103 -6.63 -20.40 -20.82
C ARG A 103 -6.86 -18.90 -20.96
N ARG A 104 -8.11 -18.46 -21.18
CA ARG A 104 -8.45 -17.03 -21.24
C ARG A 104 -8.10 -16.29 -19.95
N ARG A 105 -8.22 -16.96 -18.80
CA ARG A 105 -7.83 -16.40 -17.51
C ARG A 105 -6.32 -16.18 -17.41
N VAL A 106 -5.53 -17.14 -17.89
CA VAL A 106 -4.06 -17.02 -17.98
C VAL A 106 -3.66 -15.93 -18.97
N ASP A 107 -4.24 -15.92 -20.17
CA ASP A 107 -3.98 -14.90 -21.19
C ASP A 107 -4.26 -13.48 -20.65
N MET A 108 -5.41 -13.29 -19.98
CA MET A 108 -5.76 -12.01 -19.35
C MET A 108 -4.82 -11.64 -18.20
N ALA A 109 -4.35 -12.61 -17.41
CA ALA A 109 -3.40 -12.35 -16.34
C ALA A 109 -2.03 -11.94 -16.89
N LEU A 110 -1.58 -12.52 -18.00
CA LEU A 110 -0.36 -12.09 -18.70
C LEU A 110 -0.51 -10.65 -19.22
N ASP A 111 -1.60 -10.34 -19.93
CA ASP A 111 -1.84 -8.99 -20.46
C ASP A 111 -1.91 -7.94 -19.33
N LEU A 112 -2.57 -8.27 -18.21
CA LEU A 112 -2.65 -7.38 -17.04
C LEU A 112 -1.32 -7.26 -16.31
N LEU A 113 -0.47 -8.29 -16.31
CA LEU A 113 0.88 -8.20 -15.75
C LEU A 113 1.72 -7.18 -16.53
N VAL A 114 1.63 -7.20 -17.87
CA VAL A 114 2.30 -6.20 -18.73
C VAL A 114 1.75 -4.80 -18.46
N ALA A 115 0.43 -4.65 -18.34
CA ALA A 115 -0.19 -3.36 -18.03
C ALA A 115 0.19 -2.87 -16.62
N ALA A 116 0.30 -3.78 -15.64
CA ALA A 116 0.67 -3.44 -14.27
C ALA A 116 2.10 -2.93 -14.19
N ASP A 117 3.04 -3.56 -14.88
CA ASP A 117 4.43 -3.09 -14.97
C ASP A 117 4.51 -1.71 -15.65
N ARG A 118 3.80 -1.52 -16.76
CA ARG A 118 3.80 -0.25 -17.50
C ARG A 118 3.28 0.94 -16.71
N TYR A 119 2.21 0.74 -15.95
CA TYR A 119 1.56 1.81 -15.17
C TYR A 119 1.94 1.78 -13.69
N ASP A 120 2.95 1.00 -13.31
CA ASP A 120 3.43 0.87 -11.93
C ASP A 120 2.30 0.56 -10.93
N LEU A 121 1.53 -0.49 -11.24
CA LEU A 121 0.44 -1.02 -10.42
C LEU A 121 0.90 -2.29 -9.71
N GLU A 122 1.85 -2.16 -8.79
CA GLU A 122 2.52 -3.27 -8.09
C GLU A 122 1.54 -4.35 -7.60
N LYS A 123 0.48 -3.94 -6.88
CA LYS A 123 -0.53 -4.86 -6.35
C LYS A 123 -1.27 -5.65 -7.44
N LEU A 124 -1.58 -5.03 -8.59
CA LEU A 124 -2.18 -5.74 -9.72
C LEU A 124 -1.20 -6.78 -10.28
N GLY A 125 0.09 -6.43 -10.36
CA GLY A 125 1.17 -7.34 -10.74
C GLY A 125 1.19 -8.58 -9.85
N LEU A 126 1.27 -8.40 -8.53
CA LEU A 126 1.28 -9.48 -7.55
C LEU A 126 0.06 -10.40 -7.65
N MET A 127 -1.13 -9.85 -7.87
CA MET A 127 -2.34 -10.65 -8.06
C MET A 127 -2.32 -11.45 -9.37
N CYS A 128 -1.71 -10.90 -10.44
CA CYS A 128 -1.54 -11.60 -11.71
C CYS A 128 -0.48 -12.71 -11.57
N GLU A 129 0.64 -12.43 -10.90
CA GLU A 129 1.68 -13.42 -10.60
C GLU A 129 1.12 -14.62 -9.86
N LYS A 130 0.26 -14.41 -8.85
CA LYS A 130 -0.43 -15.49 -8.15
C LYS A 130 -1.26 -16.38 -9.09
N ILE A 131 -2.00 -15.79 -10.02
CA ILE A 131 -2.81 -16.57 -10.97
C ILE A 131 -1.90 -17.38 -11.89
N LEU A 132 -0.81 -16.78 -12.34
CA LEU A 132 0.13 -17.40 -13.27
C LEU A 132 0.87 -18.54 -12.58
N SER A 133 1.31 -18.36 -11.34
CA SER A 133 2.00 -19.39 -10.54
C SER A 133 1.12 -20.63 -10.28
N GLU A 134 -0.18 -20.43 -10.02
CA GLU A 134 -1.17 -21.52 -9.90
C GLU A 134 -1.42 -22.29 -11.21
N SER A 135 -0.96 -21.77 -12.35
CA SER A 135 -1.22 -22.31 -13.69
C SER A 135 0.01 -22.76 -14.46
N ILE A 136 1.17 -22.85 -13.79
CA ILE A 136 2.43 -23.28 -14.40
C ILE A 136 2.35 -24.77 -14.78
N ASP A 137 2.68 -25.06 -16.03
CA ASP A 137 2.85 -26.41 -16.58
C ASP A 137 4.02 -26.45 -17.58
N THR A 138 4.31 -27.63 -18.13
CA THR A 138 5.45 -27.82 -19.04
C THR A 138 5.36 -26.98 -20.31
N ALA A 139 4.17 -26.59 -20.74
CA ALA A 139 3.94 -25.78 -21.93
C ALA A 139 3.89 -24.28 -21.61
N SER A 140 3.48 -23.89 -20.41
CA SER A 140 3.34 -22.48 -19.99
C SER A 140 4.57 -21.91 -19.31
N VAL A 141 5.46 -22.73 -18.73
CA VAL A 141 6.62 -22.25 -17.96
C VAL A 141 7.58 -21.39 -18.79
N ILE A 142 7.88 -21.76 -20.04
CA ILE A 142 8.81 -20.99 -20.90
C ILE A 142 8.20 -19.67 -21.39
N PRO A 143 6.96 -19.64 -21.93
CA PRO A 143 6.27 -18.39 -22.21
C PRO A 143 6.15 -17.47 -20.99
N THR A 144 5.90 -18.03 -19.80
CA THR A 144 5.79 -17.27 -18.54
C THR A 144 7.15 -16.69 -18.14
N LEU A 145 8.24 -17.47 -18.22
CA LEU A 145 9.61 -17.00 -18.00
C LEU A 145 10.02 -15.88 -18.96
N MET A 146 9.63 -15.99 -20.23
CA MET A 146 9.81 -14.89 -21.19
C MET A 146 8.98 -13.66 -20.80
N GLY A 147 7.78 -13.88 -20.27
CA GLY A 147 6.90 -12.83 -19.74
C GLY A 147 7.43 -12.14 -18.48
N VAL A 148 8.28 -12.76 -17.68
CA VAL A 148 8.94 -12.08 -16.55
C VAL A 148 10.32 -11.52 -16.91
N HIS A 149 10.89 -11.91 -18.04
CA HIS A 149 12.19 -11.43 -18.49
C HIS A 149 12.23 -9.91 -18.63
N GLY A 150 13.13 -9.26 -17.89
CA GLY A 150 13.31 -7.80 -17.91
C GLY A 150 12.32 -6.99 -17.07
N ARG A 151 11.35 -7.65 -16.41
CA ARG A 151 10.39 -6.98 -15.51
C ARG A 151 10.84 -7.12 -14.07
N HIS A 152 11.29 -6.00 -13.48
CA HIS A 152 11.88 -6.00 -12.14
C HIS A 152 10.88 -6.34 -11.03
N SER A 153 9.59 -6.12 -11.28
CA SER A 153 8.50 -6.34 -10.32
C SER A 153 8.04 -7.80 -10.23
N CYS A 154 8.40 -8.67 -11.18
CA CYS A 154 7.84 -10.03 -11.29
C CYS A 154 8.67 -11.14 -10.62
N ARG A 155 9.26 -10.85 -9.46
CA ARG A 155 10.24 -11.76 -8.81
C ARG A 155 9.59 -13.02 -8.24
N GLN A 156 8.33 -12.96 -7.80
CA GLN A 156 7.65 -14.11 -7.20
C GLN A 156 7.33 -15.14 -8.27
N LEU A 157 6.79 -14.70 -9.41
CA LEU A 157 6.51 -15.57 -10.54
C LEU A 157 7.77 -16.18 -11.16
N GLU A 158 8.88 -15.42 -11.26
CA GLU A 158 10.17 -15.98 -11.69
C GLU A 158 10.61 -17.11 -10.75
N THR A 159 10.51 -16.88 -9.44
CA THR A 159 10.85 -17.87 -8.41
C THR A 159 9.97 -19.12 -8.53
N SER A 160 8.65 -18.97 -8.66
CA SER A 160 7.73 -20.10 -8.85
C SER A 160 8.02 -20.89 -10.13
N CYS A 161 8.44 -20.22 -11.22
CA CYS A 161 8.87 -20.92 -12.44
C CYS A 161 10.15 -21.73 -12.19
N ILE A 162 11.12 -21.17 -11.47
CA ILE A 162 12.37 -21.85 -11.12
C ILE A 162 12.10 -23.05 -10.23
N GLU A 163 11.26 -22.90 -9.20
CA GLU A 163 10.84 -24.00 -8.31
C GLU A 163 10.14 -25.11 -9.10
N TYR A 164 9.25 -24.76 -10.03
CA TYR A 164 8.61 -25.74 -10.91
C TYR A 164 9.63 -26.52 -11.76
N LEU A 165 10.63 -25.84 -12.33
CA LEU A 165 11.71 -26.50 -13.09
C LEU A 165 12.64 -27.32 -12.18
N ALA A 166 12.79 -26.93 -10.91
CA ALA A 166 13.58 -27.65 -9.93
C ALA A 166 12.87 -28.90 -9.39
N SER A 167 11.53 -28.91 -9.38
CA SER A 167 10.69 -29.93 -8.73
C SER A 167 10.96 -31.39 -9.16
N ASP A 168 11.25 -31.63 -10.45
CA ASP A 168 11.57 -32.96 -10.97
C ASP A 168 12.59 -32.86 -12.13
N ALA A 169 13.57 -33.76 -12.13
CA ALA A 169 14.52 -33.90 -13.23
C ALA A 169 13.84 -34.20 -14.58
N ASN A 170 12.75 -34.99 -14.58
CA ASN A 170 11.98 -35.31 -15.76
C ASN A 170 11.21 -34.09 -16.28
N VAL A 171 10.65 -33.26 -15.39
CA VAL A 171 9.98 -32.00 -15.77
C VAL A 171 10.96 -31.09 -16.49
N TYR A 172 12.16 -30.88 -15.92
CA TYR A 172 13.14 -30.02 -16.57
C TYR A 172 13.65 -30.57 -17.90
N ALA A 173 13.87 -31.89 -17.99
CA ALA A 173 14.27 -32.54 -19.24
C ALA A 173 13.21 -32.40 -20.33
N ASN A 174 11.92 -32.55 -19.98
CA ASN A 174 10.80 -32.36 -20.89
C ASN A 174 10.71 -30.91 -21.38
N VAL A 175 10.89 -29.94 -20.48
CA VAL A 175 10.91 -28.52 -20.84
C VAL A 175 12.08 -28.20 -21.77
N LYS A 176 13.29 -28.73 -21.53
CA LYS A 176 14.44 -28.55 -22.44
C LYS A 176 14.23 -29.11 -23.85
N ALA A 177 13.34 -30.09 -23.99
CA ALA A 177 13.02 -30.70 -25.28
C ALA A 177 12.01 -29.88 -26.11
N THR A 178 11.32 -28.91 -25.48
CA THR A 178 10.36 -28.02 -26.16
C THR A 178 11.05 -27.08 -27.14
N GLU A 179 10.33 -26.65 -28.18
CA GLU A 179 10.89 -25.73 -29.17
C GLU A 179 11.03 -24.32 -28.59
N GLU A 180 10.09 -23.94 -27.74
CA GLU A 180 10.05 -22.68 -27.00
C GLU A 180 11.32 -22.49 -26.14
N TYR A 181 11.83 -23.57 -25.52
CA TYR A 181 13.08 -23.53 -24.76
C TYR A 181 14.29 -23.26 -25.66
N LYS A 182 14.31 -23.85 -26.87
CA LYS A 182 15.40 -23.64 -27.83
C LYS A 182 15.38 -22.22 -28.40
N GLU A 183 14.20 -21.71 -28.72
CA GLU A 183 14.01 -20.32 -29.16
C GLU A 183 14.45 -19.32 -28.07
N LEU A 184 14.06 -19.56 -26.82
CA LEU A 184 14.52 -18.74 -25.68
C LEU A 184 16.05 -18.86 -25.50
N LYS A 185 16.64 -20.04 -25.73
CA LYS A 185 18.09 -20.25 -25.70
C LYS A 185 18.79 -19.44 -26.77
N GLU A 186 18.23 -19.31 -27.96
CA GLU A 186 18.83 -18.52 -29.03
C GLU A 186 18.63 -17.01 -28.83
N SER A 187 17.47 -16.60 -28.33
CA SER A 187 17.12 -15.19 -28.14
C SER A 187 17.71 -14.56 -26.88
N CYS A 188 17.82 -15.31 -25.77
CA CYS A 188 18.11 -14.78 -24.43
C CYS A 188 19.07 -15.69 -23.63
N CYS A 189 20.21 -16.07 -24.23
CA CYS A 189 21.24 -16.94 -23.63
C CYS A 189 21.63 -16.60 -22.17
N SER A 190 21.88 -15.32 -21.87
CA SER A 190 22.37 -14.88 -20.55
C SER A 190 21.32 -15.04 -19.46
N PHE A 191 20.06 -14.73 -19.78
CA PHE A 191 18.93 -14.93 -18.88
C PHE A 191 18.70 -16.40 -18.58
N LEU A 192 18.71 -17.24 -19.61
CA LEU A 192 18.56 -18.69 -19.43
C LEU A 192 19.70 -19.34 -18.66
N ALA A 193 20.93 -18.85 -18.82
CA ALA A 193 22.05 -19.28 -18.00
C ALA A 193 21.78 -19.00 -16.52
N GLY A 194 21.34 -17.78 -16.19
CA GLY A 194 20.95 -17.41 -14.82
C GLY A 194 19.81 -18.28 -14.27
N VAL A 195 18.76 -18.55 -15.05
CA VAL A 195 17.68 -19.46 -14.65
C VAL A 195 18.21 -20.88 -14.43
N THR A 196 19.09 -21.37 -15.31
CA THR A 196 19.67 -22.71 -15.20
C THR A 196 20.53 -22.85 -13.94
N ASP A 197 21.32 -21.84 -13.62
CA ASP A 197 22.14 -21.80 -12.41
C ASP A 197 21.26 -21.80 -11.15
N LYS A 198 20.21 -20.97 -11.12
CA LYS A 198 19.23 -20.95 -10.01
C LYS A 198 18.54 -22.31 -9.82
N VAL A 199 18.12 -22.96 -10.91
CA VAL A 199 17.53 -24.32 -10.87
C VAL A 199 18.53 -25.34 -10.33
N ALA A 200 19.81 -25.24 -10.69
CA ALA A 200 20.84 -26.14 -10.18
C ALA A 200 21.09 -25.92 -8.67
N THR A 201 21.11 -24.67 -8.20
CA THR A 201 21.26 -24.36 -6.78
C THR A 201 20.09 -24.85 -5.92
N CYS A 202 18.84 -24.74 -6.40
CA CYS A 202 17.68 -25.28 -5.68
C CYS A 202 17.79 -26.81 -5.46
N LYS A 203 18.30 -27.55 -6.45
CA LYS A 203 18.49 -29.01 -6.35
C LYS A 203 19.58 -29.42 -5.36
N LEU A 204 20.54 -28.54 -5.06
CA LEU A 204 21.60 -28.82 -4.08
C LEU A 204 21.10 -28.71 -2.64
N VAL A 205 20.17 -27.78 -2.36
CA VAL A 205 19.58 -27.57 -1.03
C VAL A 205 18.75 -28.78 -0.58
N ASP A 206 18.01 -29.42 -1.50
CA ASP A 206 17.24 -30.63 -1.19
C ASP A 206 18.10 -31.89 -0.95
N SER A 207 19.35 -31.90 -1.45
CA SER A 207 20.24 -33.07 -1.37
C SER A 207 21.10 -33.16 -0.10
N HIS A 208 21.12 -32.10 0.72
CA HIS A 208 21.89 -32.06 1.98
C HIS A 208 21.06 -32.43 3.24
N ALA A 209 19.78 -32.78 3.08
CA ALA A 209 18.92 -33.16 4.20
C ALA A 209 19.13 -34.60 4.73
N ASP A 210 20.04 -35.38 4.17
CA ASP A 210 20.25 -36.79 4.53
C ASP A 210 21.72 -37.11 4.85
N THR A 211 22.24 -36.79 6.06
CA THR A 211 23.13 -37.71 6.81
C THR A 211 23.33 -37.34 8.30
N SER A 212 23.06 -38.33 9.15
CA SER A 212 23.65 -38.62 10.49
C SER A 212 23.02 -38.05 11.79
N LEU A 213 22.40 -39.01 12.49
CA LEU A 213 21.93 -39.10 13.87
C LEU A 213 22.62 -38.21 14.94
N CYS A 214 21.78 -37.52 15.72
CA CYS A 214 21.76 -37.69 17.17
C CYS A 214 20.32 -37.53 17.72
N ARG A 215 19.94 -38.44 18.62
CA ARG A 215 18.59 -38.61 19.22
C ARG A 215 18.21 -37.38 20.08
N PRO A 216 16.93 -36.96 20.16
CA PRO A 216 16.55 -35.75 20.87
C PRO A 216 16.65 -35.92 22.38
N GLU A 217 17.46 -35.09 23.05
CA GLU A 217 17.29 -34.83 24.48
C GLU A 217 16.05 -33.96 24.67
N LYS A 218 15.09 -34.45 25.46
CA LYS A 218 13.97 -33.67 25.97
C LYS A 218 14.50 -32.47 26.74
N ARG A 219 14.44 -31.28 26.16
CA ARG A 219 14.41 -30.02 26.91
C ARG A 219 13.03 -29.41 26.81
N THR A 220 12.23 -29.66 27.84
CA THR A 220 11.15 -28.78 28.25
C THR A 220 11.75 -27.45 28.65
N MET A 221 11.42 -26.36 27.95
CA MET A 221 11.54 -25.01 28.50
C MET A 221 10.33 -24.16 28.10
N SER A 222 9.90 -23.40 29.08
CA SER A 222 8.63 -22.71 29.24
C SER A 222 8.35 -21.64 28.18
N THR A 223 7.11 -21.61 27.71
CA THR A 223 6.48 -20.44 27.09
C THR A 223 6.59 -19.23 28.03
N TYR A 224 7.30 -18.19 27.62
CA TYR A 224 6.99 -16.84 28.06
C TYR A 224 6.17 -16.18 26.94
N ASN A 225 4.95 -15.84 27.32
CA ASN A 225 4.01 -15.10 26.50
C ASN A 225 4.25 -13.62 26.84
N THR A 226 4.80 -12.85 25.90
CA THR A 226 4.77 -11.38 25.97
C THR A 226 4.20 -10.85 24.67
N SER A 227 2.90 -10.56 24.72
CA SER A 227 2.22 -9.71 23.75
C SER A 227 2.70 -8.26 23.98
N GLU A 228 3.88 -7.93 23.47
CA GLU A 228 4.39 -6.55 23.48
C GLU A 228 4.84 -6.18 22.06
N VAL A 229 4.26 -5.11 21.54
CA VAL A 229 4.80 -4.40 20.39
C VAL A 229 6.14 -3.82 20.85
N ALA A 230 7.24 -4.40 20.39
CA ALA A 230 8.57 -3.89 20.69
C ALA A 230 8.88 -2.72 19.76
N HIS A 231 8.98 -1.53 20.32
CA HIS A 231 9.41 -0.31 19.63
C HIS A 231 10.82 0.05 20.07
N SER A 232 11.70 0.36 19.13
CA SER A 232 13.04 0.84 19.46
C SER A 232 13.57 1.79 18.40
N ILE A 233 14.31 2.80 18.87
CA ILE A 233 14.96 3.78 18.01
C ILE A 233 16.48 3.55 18.12
N HIS A 234 17.15 3.42 16.98
CA HIS A 234 18.60 3.26 16.91
C HIS A 234 19.23 4.38 16.08
N GLU A 235 20.31 4.97 16.59
CA GLU A 235 20.99 6.10 15.94
C GLU A 235 22.41 5.71 15.56
N LEU A 236 22.77 5.95 14.30
CA LEU A 236 24.12 5.76 13.78
C LEU A 236 24.68 7.09 13.29
N ARG A 237 25.77 7.53 13.95
CA ARG A 237 26.48 8.76 13.63
C ARG A 237 27.64 8.51 12.68
N ILE A 238 27.66 9.23 11.55
CA ILE A 238 28.69 9.19 10.52
C ILE A 238 29.62 10.39 10.72
N PRO A 239 30.84 10.21 11.23
CA PRO A 239 31.77 11.31 11.44
C PRO A 239 32.32 11.84 10.12
N ASN A 240 32.64 13.15 10.09
CA ASN A 240 33.27 13.83 8.94
C ASN A 240 32.50 13.72 7.61
N PHE A 241 31.17 13.58 7.67
CA PHE A 241 30.29 13.42 6.51
C PHE A 241 30.49 14.51 5.43
N LYS A 242 30.71 15.78 5.80
CA LYS A 242 30.93 16.88 4.84
C LYS A 242 32.18 16.67 3.96
N SER A 243 33.22 16.03 4.50
CA SER A 243 34.43 15.67 3.75
C SER A 243 34.24 14.42 2.90
N LEU A 244 33.37 13.48 3.32
CA LEU A 244 33.04 12.27 2.57
C LEU A 244 32.13 12.57 1.37
N HIS A 245 31.15 13.44 1.59
CA HIS A 245 30.20 13.91 0.57
C HIS A 245 30.90 14.59 -0.62
N THR A 246 31.98 15.32 -0.36
CA THR A 246 32.74 16.07 -1.38
C THR A 246 33.90 15.28 -2.01
N SER A 247 34.19 14.07 -1.52
CA SER A 247 35.28 13.23 -2.03
C SER A 247 34.85 12.40 -3.26
N HIS A 248 35.60 12.51 -4.37
CA HIS A 248 35.47 11.61 -5.51
C HIS A 248 36.29 10.34 -5.25
N GLY A 249 35.66 9.28 -4.74
CA GLY A 249 36.37 8.08 -4.32
C GLY A 249 35.51 6.90 -3.83
N VAL A 250 36.22 5.90 -3.31
CA VAL A 250 35.75 4.55 -2.89
C VAL A 250 34.54 4.60 -1.94
N LYS A 251 33.58 3.69 -2.13
CA LYS A 251 32.41 3.49 -1.24
C LYS A 251 32.88 3.28 0.20
N GLN A 252 32.52 4.20 1.10
CA GLN A 252 32.74 4.01 2.53
C GLN A 252 31.54 3.35 3.17
N ARG A 253 31.79 2.49 4.16
CA ARG A 253 30.78 1.71 4.87
C ARG A 253 30.97 1.91 6.37
N PHE A 254 29.86 2.18 7.03
CA PHE A 254 29.73 2.34 8.47
C PHE A 254 28.74 1.28 8.95
N SER A 255 29.06 0.60 10.04
CA SER A 255 28.17 -0.37 10.65
C SER A 255 27.90 0.05 12.09
N SER A 256 26.66 -0.12 12.53
CA SER A 256 26.33 0.02 13.95
C SER A 256 26.86 -1.17 14.75
N ASP A 257 26.85 -0.99 16.07
CA ASP A 257 26.86 -2.12 17.00
C ASP A 257 25.59 -2.96 16.81
N THR A 258 25.66 -4.23 17.20
CA THR A 258 24.50 -5.12 17.22
C THR A 258 23.54 -4.71 18.33
N PHE A 259 22.25 -4.63 18.01
CA PHE A 259 21.20 -4.29 18.98
C PHE A 259 20.06 -5.32 18.94
N GLN A 260 19.37 -5.48 20.07
CA GLN A 260 18.32 -6.50 20.25
C GLN A 260 16.92 -5.91 20.21
N ILE A 261 16.04 -6.50 19.39
CA ILE A 261 14.63 -6.14 19.31
C ILE A 261 13.80 -7.42 19.17
N GLY A 262 12.79 -7.58 20.04
CA GLY A 262 11.89 -8.73 19.96
C GLY A 262 12.57 -10.09 20.17
N GLY A 263 13.75 -10.12 20.78
CA GLY A 263 14.56 -11.34 20.95
C GLY A 263 15.46 -11.68 19.76
N HIS A 264 15.57 -10.79 18.77
CA HIS A 264 16.43 -10.93 17.60
C HIS A 264 17.54 -9.87 17.60
N ASP A 265 18.73 -10.26 17.17
CA ASP A 265 19.89 -9.40 16.98
C ASP A 265 19.83 -8.74 15.59
N TRP A 266 20.06 -7.43 15.55
CA TRP A 266 19.98 -6.61 14.34
C TRP A 266 21.24 -5.77 14.19
N LYS A 267 21.51 -5.38 12.95
CA LYS A 267 22.61 -4.47 12.63
C LYS A 267 22.18 -3.46 11.56
N LEU A 268 22.68 -2.24 11.67
CA LEU A 268 22.50 -1.19 10.67
C LEU A 268 23.80 -1.02 9.88
N GLU A 269 23.71 -0.98 8.56
CA GLU A 269 24.81 -0.69 7.66
C GLU A 269 24.48 0.55 6.83
N VAL A 270 25.35 1.55 6.89
CA VAL A 270 25.25 2.75 6.06
C VAL A 270 26.45 2.83 5.15
N SER A 271 26.22 3.15 3.88
CA SER A 271 27.29 3.40 2.94
C SER A 271 27.12 4.72 2.21
N VAL A 272 28.25 5.41 2.01
CA VAL A 272 28.32 6.70 1.34
C VAL A 272 29.26 6.59 0.14
N LYS A 273 28.76 6.94 -1.05
CA LYS A 273 29.56 6.99 -2.29
C LYS A 273 29.08 8.13 -3.17
N GLU A 274 29.96 9.08 -3.50
CA GLU A 274 29.67 10.19 -4.43
C GLU A 274 28.36 10.94 -4.07
N GLY A 275 28.16 11.24 -2.78
CA GLY A 275 26.94 11.91 -2.30
C GLY A 275 25.69 11.00 -2.18
N ARG A 276 25.77 9.73 -2.58
CA ARG A 276 24.68 8.75 -2.39
C ARG A 276 24.80 8.08 -1.04
N ILE A 277 23.71 8.09 -0.27
CA ILE A 277 23.58 7.37 1.00
C ILE A 277 22.75 6.12 0.76
N SER A 278 23.22 4.98 1.25
CA SER A 278 22.41 3.76 1.32
C SER A 278 22.41 3.22 2.74
N VAL A 279 21.24 2.92 3.27
CA VAL A 279 21.00 2.46 4.63
C VAL A 279 20.30 1.12 4.54
N PHE A 280 20.87 0.10 5.18
CA PHE A 280 20.31 -1.24 5.26
C PHE A 280 20.29 -1.71 6.70
N THR A 281 19.27 -2.49 7.04
CA THR A 281 19.26 -3.27 8.27
C THR A 281 19.34 -4.75 7.93
N GLU A 282 20.06 -5.50 8.75
CA GLU A 282 20.31 -6.93 8.61
C GLU A 282 19.89 -7.65 9.89
N LEU A 283 19.17 -8.76 9.73
CA LEU A 283 18.82 -9.67 10.82
C LEU A 283 19.97 -10.66 11.05
N LEU A 284 20.53 -10.67 12.26
CA LEU A 284 21.68 -11.52 12.64
C LEU A 284 21.29 -12.77 13.44
N THR A 285 20.00 -12.94 13.76
CA THR A 285 19.50 -14.12 14.45
C THR A 285 18.58 -14.91 13.53
N ASP A 286 18.83 -16.21 13.38
CA ASP A 286 17.91 -17.11 12.69
C ASP A 286 16.54 -17.14 13.41
N PRO A 287 15.45 -16.70 12.74
CA PRO A 287 14.12 -16.73 13.34
C PRO A 287 13.48 -18.14 13.32
N GLY A 288 14.16 -19.14 12.76
CA GLY A 288 13.71 -20.52 12.71
C GLY A 288 12.52 -20.71 11.76
N THR A 289 11.42 -21.30 12.25
CA THR A 289 10.19 -21.48 11.45
C THR A 289 9.24 -20.28 11.50
N ALA A 290 9.58 -19.23 12.25
CA ALA A 290 8.80 -18.00 12.33
C ALA A 290 9.42 -16.93 11.43
N SER A 291 8.63 -15.97 10.96
CA SER A 291 9.13 -14.78 10.27
C SER A 291 9.01 -13.56 11.17
N VAL A 292 9.99 -12.66 11.08
CA VAL A 292 10.06 -11.45 11.90
C VAL A 292 9.54 -10.29 11.08
N ARG A 293 8.39 -9.73 11.49
CA ARG A 293 7.74 -8.61 10.81
C ARG A 293 8.03 -7.30 11.52
N VAL A 294 8.59 -6.35 10.79
CA VAL A 294 9.05 -5.07 11.35
C VAL A 294 8.59 -3.92 10.45
N SER A 295 8.01 -2.87 11.04
CA SER A 295 7.90 -1.57 10.38
C SER A 295 9.18 -0.79 10.62
N LEU A 296 9.84 -0.40 9.54
CA LEU A 296 11.11 0.31 9.55
C LEU A 296 10.90 1.74 9.04
N CYS A 297 11.48 2.72 9.71
CA CYS A 297 11.52 4.10 9.26
C CYS A 297 12.93 4.66 9.43
N PHE A 298 13.60 5.00 8.33
CA PHE A 298 14.92 5.63 8.33
C PHE A 298 14.78 7.15 8.18
N MET A 299 15.43 7.89 9.06
CA MET A 299 15.32 9.34 9.17
C MET A 299 16.69 10.00 9.33
N MET A 300 16.83 11.24 8.84
CA MET A 300 17.95 12.12 9.18
C MET A 300 17.47 13.19 10.16
N ASP A 301 18.27 13.44 11.18
CA ASP A 301 17.99 14.50 12.14
C ASP A 301 18.26 15.88 11.55
N ASP A 302 17.37 16.83 11.84
CA ASP A 302 17.58 18.24 11.55
C ASP A 302 18.26 18.93 12.76
N PRO A 303 19.52 19.42 12.62
CA PRO A 303 20.20 20.19 13.66
C PRO A 303 19.45 21.46 14.08
N GLY A 304 18.57 21.98 13.24
CA GLY A 304 17.77 23.19 13.47
C GLY A 304 16.55 22.99 14.37
N GLY A 305 16.24 21.74 14.78
CA GLY A 305 15.10 21.43 15.64
C GLY A 305 13.75 21.35 14.94
N ASN A 306 13.70 21.26 13.60
CA ASN A 306 12.48 20.90 12.87
C ASN A 306 12.28 19.37 12.85
N SER A 307 11.18 18.92 12.24
CA SER A 307 10.86 17.50 12.09
C SER A 307 11.94 16.76 11.27
N PRO A 308 12.32 15.53 11.67
CA PRO A 308 13.33 14.76 10.98
C PRO A 308 12.90 14.42 9.55
N LEU A 309 13.85 14.37 8.61
CA LEU A 309 13.59 14.03 7.22
C LEU A 309 13.46 12.50 7.09
N ILE A 310 12.26 12.02 6.77
CA ILE A 310 12.01 10.59 6.49
C ILE A 310 12.61 10.26 5.13
N MET A 311 13.63 9.42 5.13
CA MET A 311 14.30 8.94 3.91
C MET A 311 13.55 7.76 3.28
N TRP A 312 13.03 6.86 4.12
CA TRP A 312 12.39 5.62 3.69
C TRP A 312 11.56 5.04 4.84
N GLN A 313 10.39 4.49 4.52
CA GLN A 313 9.54 3.77 5.48
C GLN A 313 8.84 2.60 4.79
N ALA A 314 8.90 1.41 5.39
CA ALA A 314 8.25 0.20 4.88
C ALA A 314 7.93 -0.81 5.99
N GLU A 315 6.97 -1.71 5.75
CA GLU A 315 6.80 -2.93 6.54
C GLU A 315 7.52 -4.08 5.84
N GLU A 316 8.48 -4.70 6.53
CA GLU A 316 9.32 -5.76 5.98
C GLU A 316 9.20 -7.04 6.80
N THR A 317 9.46 -8.17 6.14
CA THR A 317 9.41 -9.50 6.75
C THR A 317 10.73 -10.21 6.51
N PHE A 318 11.43 -10.57 7.59
CA PHE A 318 12.70 -11.29 7.57
C PHE A 318 12.44 -12.75 7.90
N ASN A 319 12.98 -13.65 7.07
CA ASN A 319 12.72 -15.08 7.12
C ASN A 319 13.98 -15.88 7.47
N SER A 320 15.16 -15.32 7.28
CA SER A 320 16.44 -15.98 7.56
C SER A 320 17.48 -15.05 8.19
N GLU A 321 18.45 -15.65 8.89
CA GLU A 321 19.70 -14.97 9.28
C GLU A 321 20.41 -14.44 8.02
N GLY A 322 20.83 -13.18 8.05
CA GLY A 322 21.46 -12.47 6.93
C GLY A 322 20.48 -11.77 5.99
N ASP A 323 19.16 -11.91 6.20
CA ASP A 323 18.18 -11.12 5.46
C ASP A 323 18.42 -9.63 5.71
N SER A 324 18.48 -8.84 4.64
CA SER A 324 18.69 -7.41 4.71
C SER A 324 17.68 -6.65 3.86
N CYS A 325 17.23 -5.51 4.38
CA CYS A 325 16.35 -4.60 3.65
C CYS A 325 16.78 -3.16 3.90
N GLY A 326 16.40 -2.28 2.99
CA GLY A 326 16.65 -0.86 3.15
C GLY A 326 16.61 -0.11 1.85
N PHE A 327 17.28 1.04 1.84
CA PHE A 327 17.10 2.06 0.83
C PHE A 327 18.44 2.57 0.32
N SER A 328 18.51 2.84 -0.98
CA SER A 328 19.62 3.53 -1.63
C SER A 328 19.12 4.75 -2.37
N CYS A 329 19.54 5.95 -1.95
CA CYS A 329 19.17 7.20 -2.62
C CYS A 329 20.35 7.80 -3.39
N SER A 330 20.08 8.32 -4.59
CA SER A 330 20.83 9.44 -5.13
C SER A 330 20.13 10.72 -4.74
N ILE A 331 20.68 11.44 -3.76
CA ILE A 331 20.09 12.69 -3.33
C ILE A 331 20.24 13.69 -4.49
N SER A 332 19.13 14.27 -4.93
CA SER A 332 19.05 15.25 -6.00
C SER A 332 19.98 16.42 -5.71
N GLN A 333 20.61 16.99 -6.74
CA GLN A 333 21.52 18.15 -6.63
C GLN A 333 20.83 19.41 -6.05
N GLU A 334 19.52 19.36 -5.78
CA GLU A 334 18.68 20.40 -5.21
C GLU A 334 18.49 20.27 -3.68
N ASP A 335 18.79 19.11 -3.09
CA ASP A 335 18.70 18.87 -1.64
C ASP A 335 20.12 18.86 -1.03
N ASP A 336 20.52 19.97 -0.40
CA ASP A 336 21.83 20.06 0.25
C ASP A 336 21.85 19.27 1.57
N VAL A 337 22.23 17.99 1.50
CA VAL A 337 22.38 17.06 2.64
C VAL A 337 23.33 17.60 3.71
N SER A 338 24.18 18.57 3.36
CA SER A 338 25.10 19.21 4.31
C SER A 338 24.39 20.04 5.38
N VAL A 339 23.11 20.40 5.16
CA VAL A 339 22.24 21.09 6.13
C VAL A 339 21.89 20.19 7.32
N TYR A 340 21.77 18.88 7.08
CA TYR A 340 21.49 17.88 8.13
C TYR A 340 22.75 17.40 8.86
N ALA A 341 23.93 17.86 8.43
CA ALA A 341 25.19 17.52 9.07
C ALA A 341 25.54 18.55 10.16
N ASP A 342 25.13 18.27 11.40
CA ASP A 342 25.56 19.00 12.60
C ASP A 342 27.04 18.73 12.88
N ASP A 343 27.80 19.75 13.28
CA ASP A 343 29.26 19.69 13.55
C ASP A 343 30.17 19.04 12.48
N GLY A 344 29.65 18.75 11.29
CA GLY A 344 30.35 18.02 10.23
C GLY A 344 30.11 16.50 10.22
N SER A 345 29.29 15.98 11.13
CA SER A 345 28.82 14.59 11.16
C SER A 345 27.35 14.47 10.76
N LEU A 346 26.91 13.32 10.26
CA LEU A 346 25.51 13.04 9.91
C LEU A 346 24.97 11.94 10.81
N THR A 347 23.83 12.15 11.45
CA THR A 347 23.17 11.12 12.26
C THR A 347 21.97 10.54 11.52
N ILE A 348 21.95 9.23 11.36
CA ILE A 348 20.83 8.48 10.80
C ILE A 348 20.11 7.80 11.96
N ARG A 349 18.83 8.11 12.12
CA ARG A 349 17.94 7.47 13.07
C ARG A 349 17.11 6.42 12.36
N CYS A 350 17.02 5.23 12.93
CA CYS A 350 16.15 4.16 12.49
C CYS A 350 15.13 3.83 13.57
N ASP A 351 13.85 3.91 13.22
CA ASP A 351 12.75 3.48 14.06
C ASP A 351 12.30 2.06 13.66
N PHE A 352 12.31 1.13 14.61
CA PHE A 352 11.87 -0.26 14.46
C PHE A 352 10.60 -0.49 15.29
N VAL A 353 9.54 -0.98 14.66
CA VAL A 353 8.33 -1.45 15.34
C VAL A 353 8.04 -2.90 14.99
N LEU A 354 8.16 -3.80 15.96
CA LEU A 354 7.84 -5.22 15.81
C LEU A 354 6.32 -5.42 15.76
N THR A 355 5.79 -5.96 14.66
CA THR A 355 4.35 -6.17 14.49
C THR A 355 3.96 -7.62 14.78
N ASN A 356 3.75 -7.93 16.06
CA ASN A 356 3.35 -9.27 16.48
C ASN A 356 1.83 -9.47 16.26
N LYS A 357 1.41 -9.97 15.10
CA LYS A 357 0.01 -10.40 14.91
C LYS A 357 -0.15 -11.82 15.47
N LEU A 358 -0.88 -11.95 16.57
CA LEU A 358 -1.26 -13.24 17.15
C LEU A 358 -2.07 -14.07 16.13
N CYS A 359 -1.44 -15.06 15.51
CA CYS A 359 -2.15 -16.16 14.86
C CYS A 359 -2.66 -17.11 15.95
N THR A 360 -3.93 -16.99 16.33
CA THR A 360 -4.59 -18.00 17.16
C THR A 360 -4.93 -19.22 16.30
N VAL A 361 -3.94 -20.09 16.09
CA VAL A 361 -4.18 -21.43 15.58
C VAL A 361 -4.86 -22.23 16.68
N THR A 362 -6.16 -22.47 16.52
CA THR A 362 -6.84 -23.51 17.30
C THR A 362 -6.54 -24.83 16.60
N SER A 363 -5.65 -25.63 17.19
CA SER A 363 -5.21 -26.92 16.66
C SER A 363 -6.35 -27.93 16.53
N ALA A 364 -6.56 -28.47 15.33
CA ALA A 364 -7.08 -29.82 15.14
C ALA A 364 -6.71 -30.39 13.76
N THR A 365 -5.56 -31.09 13.75
CA THR A 365 -5.28 -32.34 13.04
C THR A 365 -5.51 -32.50 11.51
N SER A 366 -4.38 -32.83 10.88
CA SER A 366 -4.16 -33.65 9.67
C SER A 366 -4.32 -33.01 8.28
N ALA A 367 -3.14 -32.85 7.66
CA ALA A 367 -2.86 -32.91 6.23
C ALA A 367 -3.66 -31.97 5.31
N GLY A 368 -3.13 -30.77 5.13
CA GLY A 368 -3.39 -29.89 4.00
C GLY A 368 -2.24 -28.89 3.90
N VAL A 369 -1.61 -28.82 2.73
CA VAL A 369 -0.57 -27.84 2.37
C VAL A 369 -1.08 -26.44 2.70
N GLU A 370 -0.43 -25.73 3.63
CA GLU A 370 -0.81 -24.35 3.96
C GLU A 370 -0.25 -23.39 2.89
N ASP A 371 -1.16 -22.54 2.43
CA ASP A 371 -1.18 -21.74 1.22
C ASP A 371 -0.28 -20.49 1.34
N MET A 372 0.71 -20.37 0.47
CA MET A 372 1.72 -19.31 0.45
C MET A 372 1.21 -17.98 -0.19
N THR A 373 -0.09 -17.69 -0.19
CA THR A 373 -0.64 -16.68 -1.11
C THR A 373 -1.71 -15.74 -0.52
N LEU A 374 -1.33 -14.78 0.33
CA LEU A 374 -2.22 -13.65 0.63
C LEU A 374 -1.93 -12.48 -0.32
N ALA A 375 -2.85 -12.24 -1.27
CA ALA A 375 -2.85 -11.00 -2.05
C ALA A 375 -2.87 -9.80 -1.08
N PRO A 376 -2.17 -8.68 -1.39
CA PRO A 376 -2.10 -7.54 -0.48
C PRO A 376 -3.50 -7.00 -0.14
N PRO A 377 -3.74 -6.55 1.11
CA PRO A 377 -5.04 -6.01 1.50
C PRO A 377 -5.41 -4.77 0.65
N PRO A 378 -6.70 -4.40 0.58
CA PRO A 378 -7.14 -3.20 -0.13
C PRO A 378 -6.35 -1.94 0.26
N ASN A 379 -5.74 -1.23 -0.69
CA ASN A 379 -4.91 -0.05 -0.46
C ASN A 379 -5.51 1.24 -1.07
N ILE A 380 -6.74 1.19 -1.57
CA ILE A 380 -7.42 2.39 -2.11
C ILE A 380 -7.66 3.45 -1.03
N VAL A 381 -7.89 3.03 0.22
CA VAL A 381 -8.09 3.93 1.36
C VAL A 381 -6.81 4.68 1.68
N SER A 382 -5.67 4.01 1.75
CA SER A 382 -4.38 4.68 2.04
C SER A 382 -4.00 5.67 0.94
N HIS A 383 -4.23 5.32 -0.33
CA HIS A 383 -3.97 6.26 -1.43
C HIS A 383 -4.90 7.50 -1.38
N LEU A 384 -6.15 7.34 -0.93
CA LEU A 384 -7.07 8.46 -0.72
C LEU A 384 -6.60 9.34 0.45
N GLU A 385 -6.11 8.75 1.54
CA GLU A 385 -5.54 9.52 2.65
C GLU A 385 -4.29 10.30 2.21
N GLN A 386 -3.38 9.68 1.46
CA GLN A 386 -2.22 10.35 0.87
C GLN A 386 -2.65 11.48 -0.08
N LEU A 387 -3.72 11.30 -0.84
CA LEU A 387 -4.28 12.34 -1.70
C LEU A 387 -4.77 13.54 -0.88
N LEU A 388 -5.45 13.31 0.24
CA LEU A 388 -5.87 14.39 1.15
C LEU A 388 -4.66 15.12 1.77
N VAL A 389 -3.62 14.39 2.18
CA VAL A 389 -2.42 14.97 2.81
C VAL A 389 -1.56 15.75 1.83
N SER A 390 -1.42 15.26 0.60
CA SER A 390 -0.57 15.91 -0.42
C SER A 390 -1.20 17.14 -1.06
N GLU A 391 -2.53 17.30 -0.95
CA GLU A 391 -3.33 18.39 -1.54
C GLU A 391 -3.20 18.52 -3.08
N LYS A 392 -2.51 17.57 -3.73
CA LYS A 392 -2.26 17.57 -5.17
C LYS A 392 -3.54 17.32 -5.96
N GLY A 393 -3.87 18.26 -6.83
CA GLY A 393 -5.08 18.20 -7.65
C GLY A 393 -6.35 18.62 -6.89
N SER A 394 -6.21 19.29 -5.74
CA SER A 394 -7.33 19.90 -5.03
C SER A 394 -8.01 20.99 -5.88
N ASP A 395 -9.34 20.99 -5.87
CA ASP A 395 -10.18 21.89 -6.68
C ASP A 395 -11.18 22.68 -5.83
N VAL A 396 -11.14 22.51 -4.50
CA VAL A 396 -11.97 23.21 -3.53
C VAL A 396 -11.17 23.48 -2.25
N THR A 397 -11.36 24.66 -1.69
CA THR A 397 -10.75 25.09 -0.42
C THR A 397 -11.86 25.38 0.57
N PHE A 398 -11.77 24.87 1.79
CA PHE A 398 -12.71 25.19 2.87
C PHE A 398 -12.06 26.18 3.84
N LEU A 399 -12.80 27.23 4.20
CA LEU A 399 -12.38 28.18 5.22
C LEU A 399 -13.08 27.86 6.55
N VAL A 400 -12.31 27.34 7.52
CA VAL A 400 -12.81 26.92 8.83
C VAL A 400 -11.98 27.62 9.91
N GLU A 401 -12.62 28.43 10.76
CA GLU A 401 -11.94 29.26 11.78
C GLU A 401 -10.71 30.02 11.25
N ASN A 402 -10.86 30.65 10.07
CA ASN A 402 -9.79 31.36 9.35
C ASN A 402 -8.60 30.49 8.90
N ARG A 403 -8.77 29.17 8.82
CA ARG A 403 -7.79 28.26 8.23
C ARG A 403 -8.33 27.67 6.94
N GLU A 404 -7.47 27.67 5.92
CA GLU A 404 -7.75 27.05 4.64
C GLU A 404 -7.46 25.55 4.71
N ILE A 405 -8.34 24.76 4.12
CA ILE A 405 -8.25 23.31 4.07
C ILE A 405 -8.58 22.87 2.65
N HIS A 406 -7.60 22.34 1.93
CA HIS A 406 -7.74 21.90 0.55
C HIS A 406 -8.37 20.51 0.48
N ALA A 407 -9.23 20.29 -0.52
CA ALA A 407 -9.87 19.01 -0.75
C ALA A 407 -10.27 18.83 -2.24
N HIS A 408 -10.92 17.69 -2.51
CA HIS A 408 -11.28 17.26 -3.85
C HIS A 408 -12.80 17.09 -3.96
N SER A 409 -13.41 17.90 -4.81
CA SER A 409 -14.85 17.94 -5.07
C SER A 409 -15.38 16.59 -5.53
N LEU A 410 -14.61 15.84 -6.33
CA LEU A 410 -14.96 14.49 -6.76
C LEU A 410 -15.17 13.53 -5.56
N VAL A 411 -14.26 13.55 -4.59
CA VAL A 411 -14.33 12.69 -3.40
C VAL A 411 -15.48 13.14 -2.50
N ILE A 412 -15.63 14.45 -2.29
CA ILE A 412 -16.70 15.01 -1.45
C ILE A 412 -18.07 14.73 -2.06
N ALA A 413 -18.27 15.01 -3.35
CA ALA A 413 -19.54 14.77 -4.03
C ALA A 413 -19.97 13.30 -3.93
N THR A 414 -19.01 12.38 -4.00
CA THR A 414 -19.32 10.94 -3.98
C THR A 414 -19.65 10.39 -2.61
N ARG A 415 -19.08 10.96 -1.54
CA ARG A 415 -19.20 10.43 -0.17
C ARG A 415 -19.99 11.33 0.80
N SER A 416 -20.17 12.60 0.49
CA SER A 416 -21.06 13.53 1.19
C SER A 416 -21.74 14.47 0.19
N PRO A 417 -22.88 14.06 -0.41
CA PRO A 417 -23.67 14.95 -1.25
C PRO A 417 -24.09 16.23 -0.52
N ALA A 418 -24.36 16.15 0.79
CA ALA A 418 -24.74 17.31 1.60
C ALA A 418 -23.61 18.33 1.70
N LEU A 419 -22.37 17.91 2.00
CA LEU A 419 -21.22 18.83 1.98
C LEU A 419 -20.99 19.39 0.58
N TYR A 420 -21.17 18.58 -0.46
CA TYR A 420 -21.01 19.04 -1.84
C TYR A 420 -22.05 20.09 -2.27
N THR A 421 -23.27 20.07 -1.72
CA THR A 421 -24.23 21.16 -1.99
C THR A 421 -23.73 22.51 -1.48
N MET A 422 -22.91 22.54 -0.42
CA MET A 422 -22.26 23.77 0.04
C MET A 422 -21.21 24.25 -0.96
N VAL A 423 -20.45 23.33 -1.56
CA VAL A 423 -19.48 23.65 -2.62
C VAL A 423 -20.18 24.26 -3.84
N LEU A 424 -21.32 23.70 -4.25
CA LEU A 424 -22.12 24.22 -5.36
C LEU A 424 -22.77 25.58 -5.09
N ALA A 425 -23.06 25.89 -3.83
CA ALA A 425 -23.69 27.15 -3.43
C ALA A 425 -22.70 28.33 -3.42
N THR A 426 -21.40 28.07 -3.50
CA THR A 426 -20.36 29.11 -3.59
C THR A 426 -20.23 29.62 -5.03
N ASN A 427 -20.24 30.94 -5.20
CA ASN A 427 -20.13 31.59 -6.52
C ASN A 427 -18.77 31.27 -7.17
N GLN A 428 -18.78 31.01 -8.48
CA GLN A 428 -17.62 30.56 -9.27
C GLN A 428 -16.57 31.66 -9.58
N GLU A 429 -16.68 32.85 -9.00
CA GLU A 429 -15.90 34.03 -9.41
C GLU A 429 -14.64 34.29 -8.58
N GLU A 430 -14.55 33.73 -7.38
CA GLU A 430 -13.35 33.75 -6.55
C GLU A 430 -12.87 32.31 -6.34
N GLU A 431 -11.55 32.09 -6.23
CA GLU A 431 -10.93 30.81 -5.86
C GLU A 431 -11.86 30.04 -4.94
N HIS A 432 -12.28 28.82 -5.29
CA HIS A 432 -13.42 28.08 -4.70
C HIS A 432 -13.32 27.90 -3.17
N ILE A 433 -13.52 28.98 -2.40
CA ILE A 433 -13.38 29.07 -0.96
C ILE A 433 -14.76 28.93 -0.36
N VAL A 434 -14.99 27.81 0.33
CA VAL A 434 -16.26 27.43 0.91
C VAL A 434 -16.20 27.68 2.42
N PRO A 435 -16.89 28.71 2.95
CA PRO A 435 -16.85 28.99 4.39
C PRO A 435 -17.67 27.96 5.19
N VAL A 436 -17.07 27.42 6.25
CA VAL A 436 -17.72 26.48 7.18
C VAL A 436 -17.87 27.14 8.55
N TRP A 437 -19.07 27.64 8.81
CA TRP A 437 -19.40 28.33 10.06
C TRP A 437 -19.73 27.38 11.21
N GLY A 438 -19.32 27.74 12.42
CA GLY A 438 -19.70 27.08 13.67
C GLY A 438 -19.15 25.66 13.81
N MET A 439 -17.96 25.41 13.27
CA MET A 439 -17.29 24.11 13.38
C MET A 439 -15.81 24.33 13.66
N ARG A 440 -15.27 23.56 14.61
CA ARG A 440 -13.84 23.56 14.94
C ARG A 440 -13.03 22.97 13.79
N VAL A 441 -11.85 23.50 13.54
CA VAL A 441 -10.95 23.02 12.48
C VAL A 441 -10.66 21.53 12.62
N GLU A 442 -10.41 21.03 13.82
CA GLU A 442 -10.06 19.63 14.06
C GLU A 442 -11.24 18.68 13.79
N VAL A 443 -12.45 19.13 14.10
CA VAL A 443 -13.69 18.39 13.79
C VAL A 443 -13.90 18.33 12.28
N PHE A 444 -13.67 19.44 11.57
CA PHE A 444 -13.78 19.43 10.10
C PHE A 444 -12.68 18.58 9.45
N LYS A 445 -11.44 18.61 9.95
CA LYS A 445 -10.38 17.69 9.53
C LYS A 445 -10.75 16.23 9.79
N ALA A 446 -11.41 15.93 10.91
CA ALA A 446 -11.94 14.59 11.20
C ALA A 446 -13.04 14.17 10.22
N VAL A 447 -13.95 15.07 9.86
CA VAL A 447 -14.97 14.86 8.82
C VAL A 447 -14.33 14.54 7.47
N LEU A 448 -13.32 15.33 7.06
CA LEU A 448 -12.62 15.08 5.81
C LEU A 448 -11.86 13.75 5.86
N ARG A 449 -11.10 13.45 6.92
CA ARG A 449 -10.44 12.15 7.07
C ARG A 449 -11.45 11.00 6.97
N PHE A 450 -12.61 11.13 7.59
CA PHE A 450 -13.69 10.13 7.44
C PHE A 450 -14.20 10.03 6.00
N ILE A 451 -14.36 11.14 5.28
CA ILE A 451 -14.74 11.13 3.86
C ILE A 451 -13.69 10.40 3.00
N TYR A 452 -12.39 10.47 3.30
CA TYR A 452 -11.36 9.79 2.51
C TYR A 452 -11.11 8.34 2.94
N ALA A 453 -11.10 8.09 4.26
CA ALA A 453 -10.72 6.81 4.84
C ALA A 453 -11.88 5.92 5.26
N ASP A 454 -13.07 6.49 5.43
CA ASP A 454 -14.23 5.84 6.06
C ASP A 454 -13.89 5.31 7.48
N GLU A 455 -12.92 5.92 8.16
CA GLU A 455 -12.53 5.57 9.52
C GLU A 455 -12.46 6.81 10.40
N LEU A 456 -12.75 6.63 11.70
CA LEU A 456 -12.64 7.73 12.66
C LEU A 456 -11.16 7.97 12.96
N PRO A 457 -10.71 9.23 13.01
CA PRO A 457 -9.35 9.52 13.46
C PRO A 457 -9.17 9.16 14.94
N PRO A 458 -7.92 8.95 15.40
CA PRO A 458 -7.62 8.69 16.81
C PRO A 458 -8.07 9.90 17.66
N LEU A 459 -9.14 9.72 18.43
CA LEU A 459 -9.78 10.81 19.16
C LEU A 459 -8.95 11.28 20.35
N GLU A 460 -8.19 10.36 20.94
CA GLU A 460 -7.28 10.61 22.05
C GLU A 460 -6.18 11.60 21.65
N GLU A 461 -5.63 11.45 20.44
CA GLU A 461 -4.62 12.37 19.91
C GLU A 461 -5.20 13.77 19.67
N ILE A 462 -6.42 13.84 19.12
CA ILE A 462 -7.11 15.13 18.90
C ILE A 462 -7.45 15.78 20.25
N ALA A 463 -7.86 14.99 21.24
CA ALA A 463 -8.14 15.45 22.60
C ALA A 463 -6.90 16.06 23.25
N LEU A 464 -5.75 15.37 23.15
CA LEU A 464 -4.48 15.86 23.64
C LEU A 464 -4.04 17.15 22.94
N ALA A 465 -4.14 17.20 21.60
CA ALA A 465 -3.72 18.36 20.82
C ALA A 465 -4.58 19.60 21.08
N THR A 466 -5.87 19.42 21.32
CA THR A 466 -6.83 20.54 21.49
C THR A 466 -7.09 20.89 22.95
N GLY A 467 -6.67 20.06 23.91
CA GLY A 467 -7.02 20.19 25.33
C GLY A 467 -8.51 19.93 25.64
N HIS A 468 -9.30 19.47 24.67
CA HIS A 468 -10.70 19.13 24.86
C HIS A 468 -10.85 17.64 25.22
N GLY A 469 -11.89 17.29 25.98
CA GLY A 469 -12.18 15.88 26.28
C GLY A 469 -12.59 15.10 25.03
N VAL A 470 -12.22 13.81 24.99
CA VAL A 470 -12.62 12.85 23.93
C VAL A 470 -14.12 12.87 23.70
N THR A 471 -14.92 12.88 24.78
CA THR A 471 -16.38 12.96 24.71
C THR A 471 -16.87 14.22 23.99
N THR A 472 -16.25 15.38 24.23
CA THR A 472 -16.64 16.65 23.58
C THR A 472 -16.32 16.62 22.09
N ILE A 473 -15.18 16.06 21.70
CA ILE A 473 -14.82 15.89 20.29
C ILE A 473 -15.78 14.91 19.60
N ALA A 474 -16.10 13.79 20.25
CA ALA A 474 -17.05 12.81 19.73
C ALA A 474 -18.47 13.40 19.54
N GLN A 475 -18.92 14.25 20.47
CA GLN A 475 -20.19 14.99 20.36
C GLN A 475 -20.18 15.95 19.16
N ASP A 476 -19.12 16.74 18.99
CA ASP A 476 -19.02 17.68 17.87
C ASP A 476 -18.92 16.95 16.53
N MET A 477 -18.22 15.82 16.49
CA MET A 477 -18.16 14.93 15.33
C MET A 477 -19.52 14.33 15.00
N LEU A 478 -20.33 13.95 15.99
CA LEU A 478 -21.71 13.50 15.80
C LEU A 478 -22.57 14.60 15.17
N VAL A 479 -22.46 15.83 15.68
CA VAL A 479 -23.18 17.00 15.14
C VAL A 479 -22.75 17.27 13.70
N ALA A 480 -21.45 17.22 13.41
CA ALA A 480 -20.91 17.41 12.07
C ALA A 480 -21.35 16.29 11.11
N ALA A 481 -21.32 15.03 11.55
CA ALA A 481 -21.78 13.90 10.77
C ALA A 481 -23.28 14.01 10.45
N SER A 482 -24.10 14.46 11.40
CA SER A 482 -25.51 14.76 11.17
C SER A 482 -25.69 15.91 10.16
N ARG A 483 -24.88 16.96 10.23
CA ARG A 483 -24.95 18.12 9.32
C ARG A 483 -24.58 17.75 7.88
N PHE A 484 -23.58 16.88 7.70
CA PHE A 484 -23.07 16.49 6.38
C PHE A 484 -23.60 15.12 5.91
N HIS A 485 -24.62 14.58 6.56
CA HIS A 485 -25.27 13.32 6.21
C HIS A 485 -24.28 12.15 6.07
N LEU A 486 -23.33 12.06 7.01
CA LEU A 486 -22.35 10.98 7.10
C LEU A 486 -22.87 9.92 8.08
N ASP A 487 -23.87 9.14 7.65
CA ASP A 487 -24.60 8.22 8.53
C ASP A 487 -23.70 7.19 9.23
N ARG A 488 -22.68 6.64 8.55
CA ARG A 488 -21.73 5.69 9.14
C ARG A 488 -20.82 6.34 10.19
N MET A 489 -20.39 7.59 9.96
CA MET A 489 -19.63 8.36 10.94
C MET A 489 -20.50 8.65 12.16
N LYS A 490 -21.74 9.10 11.92
CA LYS A 490 -22.73 9.39 12.94
C LYS A 490 -22.98 8.18 13.83
N ASP A 491 -23.17 7.00 13.22
CA ASP A 491 -23.33 5.73 13.91
C ASP A 491 -22.14 5.37 14.81
N LYS A 492 -20.90 5.53 14.32
CA LYS A 492 -19.71 5.28 15.13
C LYS A 492 -19.60 6.28 16.29
N CYS A 493 -19.89 7.56 16.05
CA CYS A 493 -19.91 8.58 17.10
C CYS A 493 -21.02 8.33 18.13
N GLU A 494 -22.20 7.84 17.74
CA GLU A 494 -23.28 7.47 18.67
C GLU A 494 -22.82 6.40 19.67
N THR A 495 -22.09 5.39 19.21
CA THR A 495 -21.52 4.35 20.10
C THR A 495 -20.52 4.95 21.09
N LEU A 496 -19.57 5.75 20.60
CA LEU A 496 -18.52 6.35 21.44
C LEU A 496 -19.09 7.32 22.48
N VAL A 497 -20.05 8.15 22.08
CA VAL A 497 -20.74 9.08 22.99
C VAL A 497 -21.59 8.28 23.98
N GLY A 498 -22.23 7.19 23.54
CA GLY A 498 -23.01 6.27 24.36
C GLY A 498 -22.20 5.61 25.48
N GLU A 499 -20.96 5.21 25.20
CA GLU A 499 -20.04 4.65 26.19
C GLU A 499 -19.59 5.69 27.25
N CYS A 500 -19.67 6.97 26.92
CA CYS A 500 -19.34 8.07 27.83
C CYS A 500 -20.55 8.55 28.66
N VAL A 501 -21.73 7.93 28.52
CA VAL A 501 -22.94 8.32 29.27
C VAL A 501 -22.76 7.94 30.74
N SER A 502 -23.09 8.89 31.61
CA SER A 502 -23.04 8.79 33.06
C SER A 502 -24.21 9.57 33.66
N GLU A 503 -24.48 9.36 34.95
CA GLU A 503 -25.52 10.10 35.69
C GLU A 503 -25.36 11.62 35.59
N ARG A 504 -24.12 12.12 35.42
CA ARG A 504 -23.83 13.55 35.34
C ARG A 504 -24.15 14.19 33.99
N ASN A 505 -24.17 13.40 32.91
CA ASN A 505 -24.30 13.92 31.54
C ASN A 505 -25.47 13.29 30.76
N VAL A 506 -26.21 12.33 31.33
CA VAL A 506 -27.29 11.63 30.61
C VAL A 506 -28.34 12.57 30.03
N VAL A 507 -28.71 13.65 30.73
CA VAL A 507 -29.72 14.61 30.25
C VAL A 507 -29.19 15.41 29.05
N THR A 508 -27.92 15.81 29.06
CA THR A 508 -27.32 16.55 27.94
C THR A 508 -27.12 15.64 26.73
N MET A 509 -26.73 14.38 26.95
CA MET A 509 -26.61 13.36 25.90
C MET A 509 -27.95 13.01 25.28
N LEU A 510 -29.01 12.88 26.07
CA LEU A 510 -30.36 12.65 25.57
C LEU A 510 -30.85 13.84 24.72
N GLY A 511 -30.59 15.08 25.19
CA GLY A 511 -30.90 16.28 24.42
C GLY A 511 -30.17 16.35 23.07
N LEU A 512 -28.89 15.94 23.05
CA LEU A 512 -28.11 15.82 21.81
C LEU A 512 -28.71 14.74 20.89
N ALA A 513 -29.06 13.59 21.46
CA ALA A 513 -29.60 12.46 20.72
C ALA A 513 -30.92 12.80 20.02
N CYS A 514 -31.85 13.44 20.73
CA CYS A 514 -33.11 13.87 20.15
C CYS A 514 -32.92 14.94 19.06
N ARG A 515 -32.00 15.90 19.27
CA ARG A 515 -31.73 16.97 18.29
C ARG A 515 -31.21 16.43 16.96
N HIS A 516 -30.36 15.42 17.01
CA HIS A 516 -29.74 14.84 15.82
C HIS A 516 -30.39 13.52 15.38
N ASN A 517 -31.50 13.11 15.99
CA ASN A 517 -32.20 11.86 15.69
C ASN A 517 -31.26 10.65 15.76
N CYS A 518 -30.65 10.46 16.94
CA CYS A 518 -29.65 9.43 17.25
C CYS A 518 -30.26 8.34 18.14
N LYS A 519 -30.90 7.35 17.52
CA LYS A 519 -31.66 6.33 18.25
C LYS A 519 -30.79 5.46 19.17
N LYS A 520 -29.56 5.14 18.75
CA LYS A 520 -28.67 4.31 19.59
C LYS A 520 -28.29 5.07 20.84
N LEU A 521 -27.95 6.35 20.70
CA LEU A 521 -27.62 7.20 21.85
C LEU A 521 -28.82 7.42 22.79
N GLU A 522 -30.04 7.54 22.26
CA GLU A 522 -31.26 7.55 23.07
C GLU A 522 -31.38 6.26 23.90
N ASP A 523 -31.17 5.08 23.30
CA ASP A 523 -31.21 3.80 23.98
C ASP A 523 -30.14 3.70 25.10
N TYR A 524 -28.94 4.24 24.88
CA TYR A 524 -27.92 4.32 25.94
C TYR A 524 -28.38 5.19 27.11
N CYS A 525 -28.97 6.35 26.83
CA CYS A 525 -29.45 7.26 27.87
C CYS A 525 -30.61 6.66 28.68
N MET A 526 -31.52 5.94 28.02
CA MET A 526 -32.68 5.31 28.66
C MET A 526 -32.31 4.19 29.65
N LYS A 527 -31.09 3.64 29.58
CA LYS A 527 -30.60 2.64 30.56
C LYS A 527 -30.37 3.20 31.96
N PHE A 528 -30.30 4.53 32.10
CA PHE A 528 -30.09 5.23 33.37
C PHE A 528 -31.40 5.75 33.98
N ASN A 529 -32.55 5.39 33.40
CA ASN A 529 -33.88 5.84 33.83
C ASN A 529 -34.43 5.04 35.02
#